data_AF-A0A9E5E1J2-F1
#
_entry.id   AF-A0A9E5E1J2-F1
#
_cell.length_a   1.000
_cell.length_b   1.000
_cell.length_c   1.000
_cell.angle_alpha   90.00
_cell.angle_beta   90.00
_cell.angle_gamma   90.00
#
_symmetry.space_group_name_H-M   'P 1'
#
loop_
_entity.id
_entity.type
_entity.pdbx_description
1 polymer ?
#
loop_
_entity_poly.entity_id
_entity_poly.type
_entity_poly.pdbx_seq_one_letter_code
_entity_poly.pdbx_strand_id
1 'polypeptide(L)'
;MSPLLPPRHRARGLSSSRKTSGCCSSLNVTSATRAADRAELALLDKLNRAHAASNPADSRLDARIASYELAAKMQLSAPEAFDLARETEATRKAYGLENKVTEDFGRRCLLARRLIERGTRFVQVWSGPQGATGNWDNHGNIPNELPPMAASVDQPIATLLRDLKSRGLLADTLVVWTTEFGRTPFAQGSVGRDHNGGTFVT
;
A
#
# COMPACT_ATOMS: atom_id res chain seq x y z
N MET A 1 -33.14 9.81 -19.56
CA MET A 1 -33.29 9.05 -18.29
C MET A 1 -32.19 8.00 -18.23
N SER A 2 -31.11 8.30 -17.51
CA SER A 2 -30.03 7.37 -17.15
C SER A 2 -29.53 7.77 -15.75
N PRO A 3 -29.29 6.85 -14.81
CA PRO A 3 -28.92 7.20 -13.45
C PRO A 3 -27.43 7.57 -13.39
N LEU A 4 -27.15 8.81 -12.99
CA LEU A 4 -25.80 9.25 -12.60
C LEU A 4 -25.47 8.68 -11.21
N LEU A 5 -24.42 7.87 -11.14
CA LEU A 5 -23.74 7.54 -9.89
C LEU A 5 -22.93 8.77 -9.39
N PRO A 6 -22.89 9.04 -8.07
CA PRO A 6 -22.22 10.21 -7.49
C PRO A 6 -20.69 10.12 -7.54
N PRO A 7 -19.98 11.27 -7.54
CA PRO A 7 -18.53 11.37 -7.73
C PRO A 7 -17.77 10.91 -6.48
N ARG A 8 -17.58 9.60 -6.32
CA ARG A 8 -16.83 9.00 -5.20
C ARG A 8 -15.46 8.43 -5.59
N HIS A 9 -15.08 8.49 -6.87
CA HIS A 9 -13.77 8.04 -7.34
C HIS A 9 -13.13 9.10 -8.25
N ARG A 10 -12.27 9.95 -7.68
CA ARG A 10 -11.29 10.71 -8.46
C ARG A 10 -9.95 10.64 -7.76
N ALA A 11 -9.06 9.77 -8.25
CA ALA A 11 -7.66 9.80 -7.87
C ALA A 11 -7.06 11.14 -8.34
N ARG A 12 -6.25 11.78 -7.49
CA ARG A 12 -5.47 12.95 -7.87
C ARG A 12 -4.03 12.48 -8.07
N GLY A 13 -3.57 12.48 -9.32
CA GLY A 13 -2.17 12.19 -9.63
C GLY A 13 -1.26 13.29 -9.09
N LEU A 14 -0.25 12.91 -8.31
CA LEU A 14 0.88 13.77 -7.99
C LEU A 14 1.87 13.67 -9.16
N SER A 15 1.90 14.69 -10.01
CA SER A 15 2.93 14.86 -11.04
C SER A 15 4.18 15.48 -10.42
N SER A 16 5.35 14.87 -10.63
CA SER A 16 6.65 15.35 -10.17
C SER A 16 7.36 16.27 -11.19
N SER A 17 6.63 17.11 -11.92
CA SER A 17 7.24 18.08 -12.83
C SER A 17 6.92 19.52 -12.40
N ARG A 18 7.52 19.95 -11.30
CA ARG A 18 7.82 21.37 -11.06
C ARG A 18 9.00 21.46 -10.10
N LYS A 19 10.12 22.00 -10.59
CA LYS A 19 11.25 22.40 -9.75
C LYS A 19 10.74 23.42 -8.73
N THR A 20 10.51 23.01 -7.49
CA THR A 20 10.39 23.92 -6.36
C THR A 20 11.80 24.11 -5.82
N SER A 21 12.43 25.20 -6.25
CA SER A 21 13.66 25.71 -5.68
C SER A 21 13.48 25.94 -4.16
N GLY A 22 14.38 25.34 -3.38
CA GLY A 22 14.81 25.70 -2.03
C GLY A 22 13.79 26.32 -1.07
N CYS A 23 13.23 25.52 -0.16
CA CYS A 23 12.81 26.00 1.17
C CYS A 23 12.66 24.86 2.21
N CYS A 24 13.38 23.75 2.07
CA CYS A 24 13.29 22.66 3.03
C CYS A 24 14.63 21.92 3.17
N SER A 25 15.61 22.62 3.73
CA SER A 25 16.90 22.02 4.09
C SER A 25 17.35 22.43 5.50
N SER A 26 16.40 22.68 6.40
CA SER A 26 16.69 22.83 7.83
C SER A 26 15.41 22.76 8.67
N LEU A 27 14.87 21.57 8.88
CA LEU A 27 13.97 21.32 10.00
C LEU A 27 14.49 20.11 10.76
N ASN A 28 15.54 20.34 11.56
CA ASN A 28 15.77 19.55 12.76
C ASN A 28 14.59 19.83 13.70
N VAL A 29 13.55 18.99 13.67
CA VAL A 29 12.49 19.03 14.68
C VAL A 29 13.03 18.38 15.94
N THR A 30 13.82 19.14 16.67
CA THR A 30 14.21 18.81 18.04
C THR A 30 13.05 19.26 18.95
N SER A 31 12.43 18.31 19.65
CA SER A 31 11.44 18.47 20.74
C SER A 31 9.93 18.57 20.42
N ALA A 32 9.37 17.54 19.79
CA ALA A 32 7.98 17.17 20.08
C ALA A 32 7.96 16.34 21.38
N THR A 33 7.58 16.94 22.50
CA THR A 33 7.36 16.19 23.75
C THR A 33 5.98 15.54 23.70
N ARG A 34 5.81 14.33 24.26
CA ARG A 34 4.51 13.62 24.28
C ARG A 34 3.34 14.43 24.88
N ALA A 35 3.65 15.47 25.67
CA ALA A 35 2.66 16.39 26.22
C ALA A 35 2.20 17.45 25.19
N ALA A 36 3.11 17.96 24.37
CA ALA A 36 2.80 18.89 23.27
C ALA A 36 1.91 18.21 22.22
N ASP A 37 2.23 16.97 21.83
CA ASP A 37 1.43 16.19 20.87
C ASP A 37 -0.01 15.97 21.37
N ARG A 38 -0.20 15.72 22.68
CA ARG A 38 -1.55 15.54 23.25
C ARG A 38 -2.36 16.84 23.25
N ALA A 39 -1.71 17.96 23.55
CA ALA A 39 -2.37 19.26 23.55
C ALA A 39 -2.81 19.67 22.13
N GLU A 40 -1.97 19.39 21.13
CA GLU A 40 -2.28 19.60 19.72
C GLU A 40 -3.44 18.72 19.25
N LEU A 41 -3.42 17.42 19.56
CA LEU A 41 -4.51 16.50 19.24
C LEU A 41 -5.83 16.89 19.93
N ALA A 42 -5.78 17.36 21.18
CA ALA A 42 -6.97 17.83 21.88
C ALA A 42 -7.56 19.11 21.27
N LEU A 43 -6.71 20.03 20.79
CA LEU A 43 -7.16 21.21 20.07
C LEU A 43 -7.80 20.84 18.72
N LEU A 44 -7.18 19.92 17.98
CA LEU A 44 -7.72 19.41 16.72
C LEU A 44 -9.08 18.73 16.92
N ASP A 45 -9.25 17.90 17.95
CA ASP A 45 -10.55 17.27 18.28
C ASP A 45 -11.62 18.34 18.57
N LYS A 46 -11.28 19.38 19.33
CA LYS A 46 -12.19 20.50 19.62
C LYS A 46 -12.65 21.23 18.35
N LEU A 47 -11.73 21.51 17.44
CA LEU A 47 -12.03 22.16 16.16
C LEU A 47 -12.88 21.26 15.25
N ASN A 48 -12.56 19.97 15.20
CA ASN A 48 -13.31 18.97 14.45
C ASN A 48 -14.76 18.87 14.93
N ARG A 49 -14.99 18.80 16.24
CA ARG A 49 -16.34 18.76 16.83
C ARG A 49 -17.13 20.03 16.58
N ALA A 50 -16.49 21.20 16.66
CA ALA A 50 -17.14 22.47 16.34
C ALA A 50 -17.56 22.56 14.86
N HIS A 51 -16.72 22.03 13.97
CA HIS A 51 -17.03 21.96 12.54
C HIS A 51 -18.14 20.95 12.23
N ALA A 52 -18.12 19.78 12.86
CA ALA A 52 -19.15 18.75 12.72
C ALA A 52 -20.51 19.24 13.22
N ALA A 53 -20.55 19.93 14.37
CA ALA A 53 -21.76 20.54 14.91
C ALA A 53 -22.37 21.61 13.97
N SER A 54 -21.52 22.30 13.20
CA SER A 54 -21.96 23.30 12.21
C SER A 54 -22.39 22.68 10.87
N ASN A 55 -22.08 21.40 10.62
CA ASN A 55 -22.33 20.71 9.35
C ASN A 55 -22.92 19.30 9.56
N PRO A 56 -24.09 19.16 10.22
CA PRO A 56 -24.63 17.87 10.67
C PRO A 56 -25.00 16.88 9.54
N ALA A 57 -25.07 17.33 8.28
CA ALA A 57 -25.31 16.47 7.12
C ALA A 57 -24.02 15.93 6.46
N ASP A 58 -22.83 16.42 6.85
CA ASP A 58 -21.56 16.04 6.22
C ASP A 58 -20.81 14.93 6.99
N SER A 59 -21.24 13.69 6.78
CA SER A 59 -20.57 12.48 7.32
C SER A 59 -19.14 12.26 6.81
N ARG A 60 -18.65 13.05 5.83
CA ARG A 60 -17.31 12.87 5.27
C ARG A 60 -16.22 13.31 6.23
N LEU A 61 -16.49 14.31 7.07
CA LEU A 61 -15.54 14.77 8.07
C LEU A 61 -15.35 13.71 9.16
N ASP A 62 -16.44 13.18 9.71
CA ASP A 62 -16.41 12.12 10.72
C ASP A 62 -15.70 10.86 10.22
N ALA A 63 -15.97 10.46 8.96
CA ALA A 63 -15.28 9.34 8.35
C ALA A 63 -13.75 9.57 8.21
N ARG A 64 -13.32 10.81 7.92
CA ARG A 64 -11.90 11.17 7.84
C ARG A 64 -11.24 11.21 9.21
N ILE A 65 -11.89 11.78 10.21
CA ILE A 65 -11.42 11.80 11.60
C ILE A 65 -11.24 10.37 12.10
N ALA A 66 -12.26 9.52 11.96
CA ALA A 66 -12.18 8.12 12.33
C ALA A 66 -11.06 7.37 11.59
N SER A 67 -10.85 7.66 10.31
CA SER A 67 -9.75 7.08 9.52
C SER A 67 -8.37 7.53 10.03
N TYR A 68 -8.21 8.82 10.36
CA TYR A 68 -6.95 9.35 10.89
C TYR A 68 -6.68 8.90 12.32
N GLU A 69 -7.69 8.83 13.17
CA GLU A 69 -7.55 8.27 14.52
C GLU A 69 -7.23 6.78 14.48
N LEU A 70 -7.81 6.03 13.54
CA LEU A 70 -7.45 4.63 13.32
C LEU A 70 -6.00 4.51 12.84
N ALA A 71 -5.58 5.32 11.87
CA ALA A 71 -4.21 5.35 11.40
C ALA A 71 -3.22 5.72 12.52
N ALA A 72 -3.53 6.74 13.32
CA ALA A 72 -2.73 7.15 14.47
C ALA A 72 -2.69 6.06 15.54
N LYS A 73 -3.82 5.38 15.81
CA LYS A 73 -3.86 4.19 16.67
C LYS A 73 -2.93 3.12 16.11
N MET A 74 -2.99 2.78 14.83
CA MET A 74 -2.08 1.79 14.21
C MET A 74 -0.60 2.21 14.35
N GLN A 75 -0.30 3.51 14.21
CA GLN A 75 1.05 4.06 14.34
C GLN A 75 1.57 4.05 15.79
N LEU A 76 0.67 4.17 16.78
CA LEU A 76 0.99 4.20 18.21
C LEU A 76 0.85 2.83 18.90
N SER A 77 0.02 1.92 18.38
CA SER A 77 -0.38 0.67 19.05
C SER A 77 0.19 -0.60 18.43
N ALA A 78 0.79 -0.52 17.23
CA ALA A 78 1.32 -1.70 16.56
C ALA A 78 2.82 -1.67 16.19
N PRO A 79 3.76 -1.19 17.05
CA PRO A 79 5.20 -1.41 16.80
C PRO A 79 5.53 -2.89 16.56
N GLU A 80 4.82 -3.76 17.27
CA GLU A 80 4.94 -5.20 17.13
C GLU A 80 4.51 -5.73 15.75
N ALA A 81 3.59 -5.06 15.04
CA ALA A 81 3.20 -5.49 13.70
C ALA A 81 4.38 -5.35 12.71
N PHE A 82 5.22 -4.33 12.90
CA PHE A 82 6.40 -4.06 12.08
C PHE A 82 7.65 -4.83 12.53
N ASP A 83 7.64 -5.38 13.75
CA ASP A 83 8.71 -6.26 14.25
C ASP A 83 8.59 -7.68 13.66
N LEU A 84 9.10 -7.82 12.43
CA LEU A 84 9.15 -9.10 11.72
C LEU A 84 10.17 -10.09 12.32
N ALA A 85 11.07 -9.63 13.23
CA ALA A 85 12.04 -10.51 13.86
C ALA A 85 11.38 -11.53 14.81
N ARG A 86 10.17 -11.23 15.29
CA ARG A 86 9.35 -12.11 16.14
C ARG A 86 8.75 -13.30 15.40
N GLU A 87 8.82 -13.34 14.08
CA GLU A 87 8.31 -14.46 13.29
C GLU A 87 9.25 -15.66 13.37
N THR A 88 8.68 -16.86 13.35
CA THR A 88 9.46 -18.10 13.36
C THR A 88 10.36 -18.16 12.11
N GLU A 89 11.49 -18.86 12.22
CA GLU A 89 12.38 -19.07 11.08
C GLU A 89 11.65 -19.76 9.92
N ALA A 90 10.79 -20.75 10.23
CA ALA A 90 9.96 -21.44 9.25
C ALA A 90 9.04 -20.46 8.50
N THR A 91 8.36 -19.55 9.21
CA THR A 91 7.54 -18.50 8.58
C THR A 91 8.40 -17.62 7.70
N ARG A 92 9.55 -17.16 8.20
CA ARG A 92 10.40 -16.22 7.45
C ARG A 92 10.89 -16.86 6.15
N LYS A 93 11.30 -18.12 6.21
CA LYS A 93 11.69 -18.93 5.07
C LYS A 93 10.55 -19.15 4.08
N ALA A 94 9.35 -19.46 4.56
CA ALA A 94 8.18 -19.65 3.70
C ALA A 94 7.87 -18.39 2.87
N TYR A 95 8.02 -17.19 3.46
CA TYR A 95 7.86 -15.90 2.76
C TYR A 95 9.05 -15.51 1.88
N GLY A 96 10.14 -16.30 1.84
CA GLY A 96 11.30 -16.04 0.99
C GLY A 96 12.20 -14.92 1.50
N LEU A 97 12.24 -14.69 2.82
CA LEU A 97 13.05 -13.63 3.43
C LEU A 97 14.57 -13.89 3.38
N GLU A 98 14.97 -15.13 3.08
CA GLU A 98 16.37 -15.55 2.92
C GLU A 98 16.87 -15.40 1.47
N ASN A 99 15.99 -15.14 0.51
CA ASN A 99 16.33 -14.97 -0.89
C ASN A 99 16.16 -13.49 -1.29
N LYS A 100 17.26 -12.87 -1.74
CA LYS A 100 17.29 -11.45 -2.18
C LYS A 100 16.22 -11.11 -3.22
N VAL A 101 15.84 -12.06 -4.07
CA VAL A 101 14.83 -11.85 -5.13
C VAL A 101 13.43 -11.67 -4.53
N THR A 102 13.10 -12.42 -3.48
CA THR A 102 11.77 -12.42 -2.85
C THR A 102 11.69 -11.61 -1.57
N GLU A 103 12.83 -11.26 -0.97
CA GLU A 103 12.91 -10.70 0.38
C GLU A 103 12.03 -9.45 0.56
N ASP A 104 12.17 -8.45 -0.31
CA ASP A 104 11.44 -7.17 -0.20
C ASP A 104 9.92 -7.40 -0.23
N PHE A 105 9.43 -8.13 -1.22
CA PHE A 105 8.01 -8.37 -1.37
C PHE A 105 7.48 -9.37 -0.32
N GLY A 106 8.29 -10.35 0.08
CA GLY A 106 8.07 -11.24 1.22
C GLY A 106 7.84 -10.49 2.52
N ARG A 107 8.67 -9.48 2.84
CA ARG A 107 8.48 -8.59 4.01
C ARG A 107 7.14 -7.89 3.95
N ARG A 108 6.75 -7.35 2.78
CA ARG A 108 5.49 -6.63 2.59
C ARG A 108 4.28 -7.56 2.76
N CYS A 109 4.30 -8.75 2.19
CA CYS A 109 3.25 -9.75 2.35
C CYS A 109 3.12 -10.22 3.81
N LEU A 110 4.23 -10.46 4.50
CA LEU A 110 4.25 -10.85 5.90
C LEU A 110 3.68 -9.75 6.80
N LEU A 111 4.06 -8.49 6.56
CA LEU A 111 3.49 -7.34 7.24
C LEU A 111 1.98 -7.22 6.98
N ALA A 112 1.54 -7.42 5.73
CA ALA A 112 0.13 -7.40 5.39
C ALA A 112 -0.67 -8.44 6.18
N ARG A 113 -0.16 -9.67 6.28
CA ARG A 113 -0.78 -10.71 7.11
C ARG A 113 -0.89 -10.27 8.57
N ARG A 114 0.16 -9.71 9.18
CA ARG A 114 0.14 -9.20 10.56
C ARG A 114 -0.86 -8.06 10.75
N LEU A 115 -1.05 -7.21 9.75
CA LEU A 115 -2.04 -6.13 9.78
C LEU A 115 -3.47 -6.68 9.70
N ILE A 116 -3.71 -7.68 8.84
CA ILE A 116 -5.00 -8.37 8.72
C ILE A 116 -5.35 -9.07 10.04
N GLU A 117 -4.41 -9.80 10.64
CA GLU A 117 -4.58 -10.45 11.95
C GLU A 117 -5.01 -9.48 13.06
N ARG A 118 -4.60 -8.21 12.95
CA ARG A 118 -4.92 -7.15 13.91
C ARG A 118 -6.20 -6.38 13.57
N GLY A 119 -6.97 -6.85 12.59
CA GLY A 119 -8.27 -6.28 12.22
C GLY A 119 -8.18 -5.11 11.23
N THR A 120 -7.07 -4.95 10.52
CA THR A 120 -6.97 -3.91 9.47
C THR A 120 -7.92 -4.23 8.32
N ARG A 121 -8.89 -3.33 8.07
CA ARG A 121 -9.97 -3.53 7.09
C ARG A 121 -9.54 -3.48 5.63
N PHE A 122 -8.43 -2.81 5.34
CA PHE A 122 -7.94 -2.64 3.97
C PHE A 122 -6.42 -2.58 3.98
N VAL A 123 -5.79 -3.48 3.24
CA VAL A 123 -4.33 -3.55 3.10
C VAL A 123 -4.01 -3.63 1.61
N GLN A 124 -3.13 -2.75 1.15
CA GLN A 124 -2.64 -2.76 -0.22
C GLN A 124 -1.15 -3.07 -0.23
N VAL A 125 -0.76 -4.05 -1.05
CA VAL A 125 0.63 -4.47 -1.21
C VAL A 125 1.03 -4.26 -2.66
N TRP A 126 2.10 -3.50 -2.88
CA TRP A 126 2.63 -3.23 -4.21
C TRP A 126 3.90 -4.05 -4.45
N SER A 127 4.00 -4.64 -5.64
CA SER A 127 5.22 -5.27 -6.13
C SER A 127 5.95 -4.34 -7.08
N GLY A 128 7.28 -4.41 -7.03
CA GLY A 128 8.19 -3.70 -7.92
C GLY A 128 8.78 -2.43 -7.29
N PRO A 129 10.05 -2.15 -7.58
CA PRO A 129 10.70 -0.90 -7.20
C PRO A 129 10.14 0.28 -8.01
N GLN A 130 10.16 1.47 -7.40
CA GLN A 130 10.00 2.72 -8.14
C GLN A 130 11.28 3.00 -8.92
N GLY A 131 11.18 3.30 -10.21
CA GLY A 131 12.33 3.55 -11.08
C GLY A 131 12.01 3.26 -12.54
N ALA A 132 12.97 3.48 -13.43
CA ALA A 132 12.83 3.23 -14.88
C ALA A 132 13.20 1.79 -15.29
N THR A 133 13.80 1.01 -14.40
CA THR A 133 14.27 -0.36 -14.66
C THR A 133 13.95 -1.28 -13.48
N GLY A 134 13.86 -2.58 -13.75
CA GLY A 134 13.59 -3.59 -12.73
C GLY A 134 12.19 -3.48 -12.12
N ASN A 135 11.23 -2.91 -12.86
CA ASN A 135 9.83 -2.80 -12.48
C ASN A 135 8.95 -3.60 -13.47
N TRP A 136 7.63 -3.53 -13.32
CA TRP A 136 6.65 -4.17 -14.22
C TRP A 136 6.44 -3.43 -15.56
N ASP A 137 7.13 -2.30 -15.77
CA ASP A 137 7.07 -1.48 -16.99
C ASP A 137 8.05 -1.98 -18.08
N ASN A 138 8.05 -3.29 -18.36
CA ASN A 138 9.02 -3.94 -19.25
C ASN A 138 8.69 -3.71 -20.74
N HIS A 139 9.29 -2.69 -21.34
CA HIS A 139 9.13 -2.32 -22.75
C HIS A 139 10.36 -2.66 -23.61
N GLY A 140 11.51 -2.93 -22.98
CA GLY A 140 12.78 -3.20 -23.66
C GLY A 140 12.96 -4.66 -24.03
N ASN A 141 13.01 -5.54 -23.02
CA ASN A 141 13.35 -6.95 -23.21
C ASN A 141 12.61 -7.87 -22.23
N ILE A 142 11.41 -8.32 -22.60
CA ILE A 142 10.57 -9.16 -21.72
C ILE A 142 11.24 -10.47 -21.30
N PRO A 143 11.90 -11.25 -22.20
CA PRO A 143 12.56 -12.49 -21.80
C PRO A 143 13.59 -12.32 -20.68
N ASN A 144 14.23 -11.15 -20.57
CA ASN A 144 15.23 -10.89 -19.53
C ASN A 144 14.66 -10.16 -18.33
N GLU A 145 13.69 -9.28 -18.52
CA GLU A 145 13.20 -8.39 -17.47
C GLU A 145 11.98 -8.95 -16.70
N LEU A 146 11.12 -9.74 -17.35
CA LEU A 146 9.90 -10.27 -16.71
C LEU A 146 10.17 -11.44 -15.75
N PRO A 147 11.03 -12.44 -16.07
CA PRO A 147 11.27 -13.56 -15.17
C PRO A 147 11.72 -13.16 -13.74
N PRO A 148 12.65 -12.20 -13.53
CA PRO A 148 13.02 -11.82 -12.17
C PRO A 148 11.87 -11.13 -11.42
N MET A 149 11.00 -10.38 -12.11
CA MET A 149 9.81 -9.76 -11.51
C MET A 149 8.80 -10.83 -11.06
N ALA A 150 8.51 -11.80 -11.92
CA ALA A 150 7.64 -12.92 -11.60
C ALA A 150 8.19 -13.75 -10.42
N ALA A 151 9.49 -14.07 -10.45
CA ALA A 151 10.16 -14.79 -9.37
C ALA A 151 10.11 -14.07 -8.02
N SER A 152 10.11 -12.73 -8.02
CA SER A 152 10.04 -11.93 -6.78
C SER A 152 8.70 -12.02 -6.06
N VAL A 153 7.61 -12.34 -6.77
CA VAL A 153 6.25 -12.30 -6.22
C VAL A 153 5.60 -13.67 -6.00
N ASP A 154 6.01 -14.67 -6.78
CA ASP A 154 5.36 -15.99 -6.82
C ASP A 154 5.32 -16.66 -5.45
N GLN A 155 6.49 -16.87 -4.83
CA GLN A 155 6.59 -17.50 -3.52
C GLN A 155 5.90 -16.66 -2.41
N PRO A 156 6.15 -15.35 -2.26
CA PRO A 156 5.50 -14.54 -1.23
C PRO A 156 3.96 -14.56 -1.30
N ILE A 157 3.37 -14.49 -2.49
CA ILE A 157 1.90 -14.50 -2.61
C ILE A 157 1.34 -15.87 -2.34
N ALA A 158 1.95 -16.93 -2.87
CA ALA A 158 1.53 -18.29 -2.57
C ALA A 158 1.57 -18.55 -1.05
N THR A 159 2.60 -18.06 -0.36
CA THR A 159 2.71 -18.15 1.08
C THR A 159 1.68 -17.29 1.81
N LEU A 160 1.44 -16.04 1.39
CA LEU A 160 0.40 -15.20 1.98
C LEU A 160 -0.97 -15.85 1.92
N LEU A 161 -1.37 -16.37 0.76
CA LEU A 161 -2.66 -17.04 0.58
C LEU A 161 -2.78 -18.30 1.46
N ARG A 162 -1.70 -19.10 1.56
CA ARG A 162 -1.66 -20.26 2.46
C ARG A 162 -1.76 -19.87 3.93
N ASP A 163 -1.07 -18.81 4.35
CA ASP A 163 -1.04 -18.35 5.74
C ASP A 163 -2.39 -17.71 6.15
N LEU A 164 -3.02 -16.94 5.25
CA LEU A 164 -4.39 -16.45 5.47
C LEU A 164 -5.39 -17.62 5.59
N LYS A 165 -5.25 -18.66 4.75
CA LYS A 165 -6.12 -19.84 4.80
C LYS A 165 -5.92 -20.64 6.08
N SER A 166 -4.69 -20.94 6.48
CA SER A 166 -4.39 -21.75 7.67
C SER A 166 -4.86 -21.09 8.97
N ARG A 167 -4.92 -19.76 8.99
CA ARG A 167 -5.38 -18.96 10.14
C ARG A 167 -6.88 -18.67 10.13
N GLY A 168 -7.61 -19.14 9.11
CA GLY A 168 -9.04 -18.86 8.94
C GLY A 168 -9.37 -17.45 8.45
N LEU A 169 -8.36 -16.58 8.26
CA LEU A 169 -8.52 -15.19 7.80
C LEU A 169 -8.96 -15.07 6.34
N LEU A 170 -8.77 -16.12 5.54
CA LEU A 170 -9.21 -16.11 4.15
C LEU A 170 -10.73 -16.25 4.01
N ALA A 171 -11.43 -16.71 5.05
CA ALA A 171 -12.89 -16.87 5.02
C ALA A 171 -13.64 -15.52 5.03
N ASP A 172 -13.04 -14.50 5.64
CA ASP A 172 -13.58 -13.15 5.82
C ASP A 172 -12.77 -12.06 5.08
N THR A 173 -11.70 -12.44 4.37
CA THR A 173 -10.86 -11.52 3.58
C THR A 173 -11.05 -11.74 2.08
N LEU A 174 -11.48 -10.68 1.36
CA LEU A 174 -11.40 -10.65 -0.10
C LEU A 174 -9.98 -10.27 -0.53
N VAL A 175 -9.32 -11.16 -1.27
CA VAL A 175 -8.03 -10.88 -1.91
C VAL A 175 -8.28 -10.51 -3.37
N VAL A 176 -7.84 -9.31 -3.75
CA VAL A 176 -7.88 -8.84 -5.15
C VAL A 176 -6.45 -8.73 -5.65
N TRP A 177 -6.14 -9.49 -6.71
CA TRP A 177 -4.90 -9.34 -7.47
C TRP A 177 -5.21 -8.56 -8.75
N THR A 178 -4.49 -7.47 -8.98
CA THR A 178 -4.65 -6.67 -10.20
C THR A 178 -3.35 -5.95 -10.54
N THR A 179 -3.18 -5.59 -11.81
CA THR A 179 -2.16 -4.65 -12.27
C THR A 179 -2.77 -3.25 -12.47
N GLU A 180 -1.93 -2.26 -12.76
CA GLU A 180 -2.38 -0.91 -13.16
C GLU A 180 -2.87 -0.87 -14.61
N PHE A 181 -2.20 -1.62 -15.50
CA PHE A 181 -2.53 -1.74 -16.91
C PHE A 181 -2.05 -3.10 -17.46
N GLY A 182 -2.53 -3.47 -18.64
CA GLY A 182 -2.13 -4.67 -19.37
C GLY A 182 -1.06 -4.40 -20.41
N ARG A 183 -0.56 -5.49 -21.02
CA ARG A 183 0.36 -5.43 -22.16
C ARG A 183 -0.26 -6.04 -23.40
N THR A 184 0.05 -5.48 -24.56
CA THR A 184 -0.38 -6.06 -25.83
C THR A 184 0.26 -7.43 -26.03
N PRO A 185 -0.40 -8.39 -26.69
CA PRO A 185 0.17 -9.71 -26.93
C PRO A 185 1.25 -9.72 -28.04
N PHE A 186 1.44 -8.60 -28.73
CA PHE A 186 2.32 -8.46 -29.89
C PHE A 186 3.52 -7.56 -29.57
N ALA A 187 4.64 -7.80 -30.26
CA ALA A 187 5.81 -6.93 -30.20
C ALA A 187 5.77 -5.89 -31.33
N GLN A 188 6.12 -4.63 -31.03
CA GLN A 188 6.31 -3.57 -32.04
C GLN A 188 7.79 -3.24 -32.16
N GLY A 189 8.50 -3.98 -33.00
CA GLY A 189 9.89 -3.69 -33.39
C GLY A 189 10.99 -4.08 -32.39
N SER A 190 10.68 -4.33 -31.12
CA SER A 190 11.62 -4.84 -30.10
C SER A 190 11.19 -6.21 -29.55
N VAL A 191 11.91 -6.75 -28.56
CA VAL A 191 11.50 -7.98 -27.82
C VAL A 191 10.57 -7.65 -26.64
N GLY A 192 10.17 -6.38 -26.49
CA GLY A 192 9.22 -5.90 -25.50
C GLY A 192 7.78 -5.80 -26.01
N ARG A 193 6.87 -5.36 -25.14
CA ARG A 193 5.44 -5.16 -25.45
C ARG A 193 4.96 -3.78 -25.03
N ASP A 194 4.07 -3.22 -25.84
CA ASP A 194 3.50 -1.89 -25.59
C ASP A 194 2.36 -1.94 -24.55
N HIS A 195 1.97 -0.78 -24.04
CA HIS A 195 0.87 -0.62 -23.09
C HIS A 195 -0.48 -1.00 -23.71
N ASN A 196 -1.33 -1.67 -22.94
CA ASN A 196 -2.73 -1.90 -23.25
C ASN A 196 -3.62 -1.32 -22.14
N GLY A 197 -3.79 0.00 -22.16
CA GLY A 197 -4.48 0.76 -21.10
C GLY A 197 -5.97 0.46 -20.92
N GLY A 198 -6.59 -0.29 -21.85
CA GLY A 198 -7.97 -0.76 -21.72
C GLY A 198 -8.11 -2.08 -20.96
N THR A 199 -7.01 -2.65 -20.47
CA THR A 199 -6.98 -3.98 -19.86
C THR A 199 -6.18 -3.99 -18.57
N PHE A 200 -6.50 -4.94 -17.70
CA PHE A 200 -5.66 -5.35 -16.58
C PHE A 200 -5.19 -6.78 -16.84
N VAL A 201 -4.03 -7.16 -16.32
CA VAL A 201 -3.65 -8.57 -16.25
C VAL A 201 -4.01 -9.03 -14.85
N THR A 202 -4.95 -9.97 -14.75
CA THR A 202 -5.26 -10.71 -13.52
C THR A 202 -4.65 -12.08 -13.59
#